data_AF-A0A962YPB9-F1
#
_entry.id   AF-A0A962YPB9-F1
#
_cell.length_a   1.000
_cell.length_b   1.000
_cell.length_c   1.000
_cell.angle_alpha   90.00
_cell.angle_beta   90.00
_cell.angle_gamma   90.00
#
_symmetry.space_group_name_H-M   'P 1'
#
loop_
_entity.id
_entity.type
_entity.pdbx_description
1 polymer ?
#
loop_
_entity_poly.entity_id
_entity_poly.type
_entity_poly.pdbx_seq_one_letter_code
_entity_poly.pdbx_strand_id
1 'polypeptide(L)'
;MYTPISDDGIIDPRLSLALIGQEALMHTFIKWGLAAALTMFGGPATVFADSMRCGSYLVNTGDSQSRVLHICGEPQRAWQDGFIEETVRRNDDDDDPWALPQTQTYPLPPGGHETEVRQVKPVYRWEYHLGRGRFLKTLLFQGDMLVRIINGPRQ
;
A
#
# COMPACT_ATOMS: atom_id res chain seq x y z
N MET A 1 -56.10 35.31 -26.93
CA MET A 1 -56.60 36.68 -26.73
C MET A 1 -56.81 36.88 -25.24
N TYR A 2 -56.37 38.02 -24.69
CA TYR A 2 -56.44 38.47 -23.30
C TYR A 2 -55.36 38.01 -22.31
N THR A 3 -54.28 38.80 -22.27
CA THR A 3 -53.75 39.33 -21.00
C THR A 3 -54.73 40.34 -20.41
N PRO A 4 -54.68 40.53 -19.09
CA PRO A 4 -54.59 41.90 -18.59
C PRO A 4 -53.42 42.08 -17.61
N ILE A 5 -52.68 43.15 -17.88
CA ILE A 5 -51.73 43.83 -17.01
C ILE A 5 -52.51 44.94 -16.30
N SER A 6 -52.33 45.06 -14.99
CA SER A 6 -52.51 46.27 -14.15
C SER A 6 -52.24 45.82 -12.71
N ASP A 7 -51.65 46.59 -11.82
CA ASP A 7 -50.92 47.86 -11.84
C ASP A 7 -50.43 48.02 -10.38
N ASP A 8 -49.60 49.02 -10.13
CA ASP A 8 -49.26 49.52 -8.79
C ASP A 8 -48.41 48.56 -7.91
N GLY A 9 -47.15 48.84 -7.61
CA GLY A 9 -46.66 50.09 -7.04
C GLY A 9 -46.59 49.94 -5.52
N ILE A 10 -45.38 50.10 -4.98
CA ILE A 10 -45.08 50.39 -3.56
C ILE A 10 -44.98 49.14 -2.66
N ILE A 11 -43.74 48.68 -2.46
CA ILE A 11 -43.38 47.86 -1.30
C ILE A 11 -43.02 48.83 -0.17
N ASP A 12 -43.87 48.86 0.85
CA ASP A 12 -43.67 49.58 2.11
C ASP A 12 -42.42 49.07 2.87
N PRO A 13 -41.43 49.90 3.20
CA PRO A 13 -40.22 49.48 3.93
C PRO A 13 -40.39 49.43 5.46
N ARG A 14 -41.63 49.38 5.97
CA ARG A 14 -41.94 49.53 7.41
C ARG A 14 -42.44 48.29 8.15
N LEU A 15 -42.40 47.11 7.52
CA LEU A 15 -42.45 45.83 8.25
C LEU A 15 -41.05 45.22 8.44
N SER A 16 -40.06 46.10 8.63
CA SER A 16 -38.74 45.75 9.16
C SER A 16 -38.79 45.98 10.67
N LEU A 17 -38.93 44.90 11.45
CA LEU A 17 -38.61 44.70 12.88
C LEU A 17 -39.58 43.72 13.56
N ALA A 18 -39.57 42.47 13.13
CA ALA A 18 -39.90 41.34 14.01
C ALA A 18 -39.36 40.07 13.34
N LEU A 19 -38.77 39.17 14.13
CA LEU A 19 -38.21 37.86 13.72
C LEU A 19 -36.75 37.89 13.23
N ILE A 20 -35.89 38.64 13.94
CA ILE A 20 -34.49 38.24 14.11
C ILE A 20 -34.43 37.44 15.42
N GLY A 21 -34.31 36.11 15.31
CA GLY A 21 -33.94 35.27 16.44
C GLY A 21 -34.74 33.99 16.58
N GLN A 22 -34.39 32.96 15.80
CA GLN A 22 -34.36 31.56 16.26
C GLN A 22 -33.89 30.51 15.22
N GLU A 23 -33.40 30.86 14.03
CA GLU A 23 -33.06 29.85 13.00
C GLU A 23 -31.53 29.59 12.82
N ALA A 24 -30.69 30.01 13.77
CA ALA A 24 -29.22 30.01 13.58
C ALA A 24 -28.45 28.93 14.37
N LEU A 25 -29.12 28.07 15.14
CA LEU A 25 -28.44 27.09 16.00
C LEU A 25 -28.53 25.63 15.55
N MET A 26 -29.37 25.26 14.58
CA MET A 26 -29.53 23.83 14.23
C MET A 26 -28.67 23.38 13.04
N HIS A 27 -28.34 24.27 12.10
CA HIS A 27 -27.63 23.91 10.87
C HIS A 27 -26.10 23.82 11.00
N THR A 28 -25.52 24.36 12.08
CA THR A 28 -24.08 24.28 12.35
C THR A 28 -23.70 22.93 12.98
N PHE A 29 -24.57 22.34 13.82
CA PHE A 29 -24.32 21.02 14.43
C PHE A 29 -24.44 19.86 13.42
N ILE A 30 -25.33 19.97 12.43
CA ILE A 30 -25.51 18.90 11.42
C ILE A 30 -24.33 18.87 10.43
N LYS A 31 -23.72 20.02 10.10
CA LYS A 31 -22.54 20.08 9.23
C LYS A 31 -21.23 19.70 9.93
N TRP A 32 -21.17 19.78 11.27
CA TRP A 32 -20.02 19.32 12.05
C TRP A 32 -20.14 17.87 12.54
N GLY A 33 -21.36 17.33 12.63
CA GLY A 33 -21.60 15.91 12.95
C GLY A 33 -21.24 14.94 11.81
N LEU A 34 -21.29 15.39 10.55
CA LEU A 34 -20.98 14.56 9.38
C LEU A 34 -19.49 14.53 8.98
N ALA A 35 -18.65 15.39 9.54
CA ALA A 35 -17.20 15.38 9.28
C ALA A 35 -16.42 14.41 10.18
N ALA A 36 -17.00 13.94 11.28
CA ALA A 36 -16.31 13.07 12.26
C ALA A 36 -16.59 11.57 12.09
N ALA A 37 -17.57 11.17 11.27
CA ALA A 37 -17.96 9.77 11.15
C ALA A 37 -17.13 8.95 10.14
N LEU A 38 -16.29 9.60 9.32
CA LEU A 38 -15.48 8.94 8.28
C LEU A 38 -13.97 8.92 8.58
N THR A 39 -13.59 8.90 9.86
CA THR A 39 -12.18 8.78 10.28
C THR A 39 -11.90 7.57 11.18
N MET A 40 -12.78 6.56 11.19
CA MET A 40 -12.66 5.43 12.11
C MET A 40 -12.83 4.06 11.44
N PHE A 41 -12.16 3.85 10.31
CA PHE A 41 -11.88 2.49 9.81
C PHE A 41 -10.51 2.42 9.11
N GLY A 42 -9.50 3.00 9.73
CA GLY A 42 -8.09 2.80 9.38
C GLY A 42 -7.39 2.12 10.55
N GLY A 43 -7.67 0.83 10.77
CA GLY A 43 -6.93 0.05 11.76
C GLY A 43 -5.44 0.03 11.40
N PRO A 44 -4.53 0.05 12.39
CA PRO A 44 -3.10 -0.08 12.09
C PRO A 44 -2.91 -1.42 11.38
N ALA A 45 -2.44 -1.38 10.13
CA ALA A 45 -1.91 -2.58 9.49
C ALA A 45 -0.69 -3.01 10.30
N THR A 46 -0.83 -4.03 11.13
CA THR A 46 0.31 -4.63 11.83
C THR A 46 1.14 -5.39 10.80
N VAL A 47 2.12 -4.70 10.22
CA VAL A 47 3.17 -5.35 9.43
C VAL A 47 4.04 -6.12 10.41
N PHE A 48 3.87 -7.45 10.47
CA PHE A 48 4.77 -8.31 11.22
C PHE A 48 6.10 -8.39 10.49
N ALA A 49 7.06 -7.58 10.92
CA ALA A 49 8.46 -7.76 10.55
C ALA A 49 8.99 -8.98 11.29
N ASP A 50 8.91 -10.14 10.65
CA ASP A 50 9.48 -11.38 11.18
C ASP A 50 11.01 -11.25 11.20
N SER A 51 11.60 -11.34 12.39
CA SER A 51 13.04 -11.19 12.60
C SER A 51 13.60 -12.30 13.50
N MET A 52 14.88 -12.61 13.32
CA MET A 52 15.60 -13.58 14.15
C MET A 52 16.98 -13.06 14.55
N ARG A 53 17.43 -13.47 15.74
CA ARG A 53 18.74 -13.05 16.27
C ARG A 53 19.76 -14.17 16.17
N CYS A 54 20.90 -13.85 15.59
CA CYS A 54 22.09 -14.68 15.53
C CYS A 54 23.20 -14.00 16.34
N GLY A 55 23.43 -14.47 17.58
CA GLY A 55 24.33 -13.80 18.51
C GLY A 55 23.86 -12.38 18.83
N SER A 56 24.69 -11.38 18.51
CA SER A 56 24.41 -9.94 18.67
C SER A 56 23.67 -9.32 17.48
N TYR A 57 23.57 -10.02 16.36
CA TYR A 57 23.02 -9.48 15.12
C TYR A 57 21.56 -9.90 14.92
N LEU A 58 20.82 -9.07 14.19
CA LEU A 58 19.42 -9.29 13.84
C LEU A 58 19.32 -9.48 12.32
N VAL A 59 18.71 -10.59 11.91
CA VAL A 59 18.34 -10.90 10.53
C VAL A 59 16.86 -10.58 10.35
N ASN A 60 16.52 -9.94 9.24
CA ASN A 60 15.17 -9.51 8.91
C ASN A 60 14.79 -9.91 7.47
N THR A 61 13.50 -9.88 7.16
CA THR A 61 13.07 -10.04 5.77
C THR A 61 13.70 -8.96 4.88
N GLY A 62 14.09 -9.36 3.67
CA GLY A 62 14.87 -8.55 2.72
C GLY A 62 16.39 -8.78 2.77
N ASP A 63 16.93 -9.44 3.80
CA ASP A 63 18.36 -9.77 3.84
C ASP A 63 18.75 -10.82 2.78
N SER A 64 19.95 -10.70 2.21
CA SER A 64 20.48 -11.65 1.23
C SER A 64 20.97 -12.95 1.88
N GLN A 65 20.99 -14.05 1.13
CA GLN A 65 21.56 -15.33 1.59
C GLN A 65 23.01 -15.16 2.08
N SER A 66 23.81 -14.43 1.31
CA SER A 66 25.22 -14.15 1.64
C SER A 66 25.36 -13.42 2.98
N ARG A 67 24.51 -12.44 3.27
CA ARG A 67 24.51 -11.72 4.55
C ARG A 67 24.11 -12.64 5.70
N VAL A 68 23.08 -13.46 5.51
CA VAL A 68 22.64 -14.41 6.54
C VAL A 68 23.73 -15.42 6.86
N LEU A 69 24.40 -15.99 5.85
CA LEU A 69 25.53 -16.90 6.06
C LEU A 69 26.69 -16.23 6.78
N HIS A 70 27.01 -14.98 6.44
CA HIS A 70 28.08 -14.25 7.09
C HIS A 70 27.79 -13.96 8.57
N ILE A 71 26.53 -13.71 8.91
CA ILE A 71 26.10 -13.33 10.27
C ILE A 71 25.81 -14.55 11.16
N CYS A 72 25.09 -15.54 10.62
CA CYS A 72 24.58 -16.69 11.36
C CYS A 72 25.44 -17.95 11.19
N GLY A 73 26.30 -18.00 10.18
CA GLY A 73 27.03 -19.21 9.77
C GLY A 73 26.19 -20.14 8.91
N GLU A 74 26.64 -21.38 8.75
CA GLU A 74 25.95 -22.38 7.96
C GLU A 74 24.66 -22.85 8.67
N PRO A 75 23.54 -23.01 7.93
CA PRO A 75 22.33 -23.60 8.48
C PRO A 75 22.54 -25.08 8.80
N GLN A 76 21.75 -25.62 9.73
CA GLN A 76 21.77 -27.05 10.00
C GLN A 76 21.27 -27.87 8.80
N ARG A 77 20.30 -27.31 8.07
CA ARG A 77 19.75 -27.93 6.86
C ARG A 77 19.37 -26.84 5.87
N ALA A 78 19.79 -27.01 4.61
CA ALA A 78 19.42 -26.14 3.50
C ALA A 78 18.98 -26.99 2.32
N TRP A 79 17.81 -26.69 1.75
CA TRP A 79 17.31 -27.37 0.56
C TRP A 79 16.48 -26.42 -0.30
N GLN A 80 16.28 -26.80 -1.56
CA GLN A 80 15.38 -26.09 -2.46
C GLN A 80 13.96 -26.66 -2.30
N ASP A 81 13.01 -25.80 -1.92
CA ASP A 81 11.61 -26.15 -1.66
C ASP A 81 10.76 -26.13 -2.94
N GLY A 82 11.31 -25.62 -4.05
CA GLY A 82 10.68 -25.61 -5.36
C GLY A 82 10.97 -24.33 -6.15
N PHE A 83 10.00 -23.93 -6.96
CA PHE A 83 10.02 -22.68 -7.71
C PHE A 83 8.68 -21.98 -7.57
N ILE A 84 8.71 -20.66 -7.51
CA ILE A 84 7.52 -19.82 -7.62
C ILE A 84 7.49 -19.15 -8.99
N GLU A 85 6.31 -19.00 -9.55
CA GLU A 85 6.06 -18.23 -10.75
C GLU A 85 5.60 -16.83 -10.35
N GLU A 86 6.36 -15.82 -10.77
CA GLU A 86 6.02 -14.41 -10.56
C GLU A 86 5.67 -13.78 -11.91
N THR A 87 4.49 -13.18 -12.00
CA THR A 87 4.06 -12.42 -13.17
C THR A 87 4.55 -10.98 -13.02
N VAL A 88 5.62 -10.64 -13.73
CA VAL A 88 6.17 -9.29 -13.73
C VAL A 88 5.56 -8.54 -14.91
N ARG A 89 4.76 -7.53 -14.62
CA ARG A 89 4.30 -6.55 -15.62
C ARG A 89 5.46 -5.59 -15.89
N ARG A 90 6.14 -5.80 -17.03
CA ARG A 90 7.15 -4.87 -17.51
C ARG A 90 6.44 -3.86 -18.40
N ASN A 91 6.48 -2.59 -18.00
CA ASN A 91 6.13 -1.50 -18.91
C ASN A 91 7.37 -1.26 -19.75
N ASP A 92 7.30 -1.59 -21.03
CA ASP A 92 8.40 -1.40 -21.99
C ASP A 92 8.49 0.08 -22.48
N ASP A 93 7.92 1.03 -21.72
CA ASP A 93 7.61 2.38 -22.20
C ASP A 93 8.75 3.42 -22.11
N ASP A 94 9.93 3.15 -21.52
CA ASP A 94 10.90 4.22 -21.22
C ASP A 94 12.39 3.87 -21.39
N ASP A 95 12.81 3.31 -22.54
CA ASP A 95 14.23 3.22 -22.91
C ASP A 95 14.45 3.46 -24.42
N ASP A 96 14.06 4.63 -24.94
CA ASP A 96 14.53 5.09 -26.27
C ASP A 96 15.66 6.13 -26.11
N PRO A 97 16.94 5.77 -26.37
CA PRO A 97 18.09 6.66 -26.25
C PRO A 97 18.06 7.89 -27.17
N TRP A 98 17.15 7.93 -28.16
CA TRP A 98 17.00 9.00 -29.13
C TRP A 98 15.71 9.80 -28.95
N ALA A 99 15.02 9.66 -27.82
CA ALA A 99 13.84 10.47 -27.52
C ALA A 99 14.21 11.97 -27.44
N LEU A 100 14.02 12.68 -28.55
CA LEU A 100 14.13 14.13 -28.64
C LEU A 100 13.10 14.80 -27.69
N PRO A 101 13.34 16.03 -27.19
CA PRO A 101 12.35 16.76 -26.41
C PRO A 101 11.13 17.05 -27.29
N GLN A 102 10.10 16.20 -27.21
CA GLN A 102 8.92 16.32 -28.06
C GLN A 102 7.99 17.38 -27.49
N THR A 103 7.85 18.50 -28.20
CA THR A 103 6.69 19.39 -28.08
C THR A 103 5.48 18.58 -28.55
N GLN A 104 4.76 17.96 -27.61
CA GLN A 104 3.69 17.03 -27.95
C GLN A 104 2.52 17.77 -28.61
N THR A 105 2.31 17.55 -29.91
CA THR A 105 1.10 18.00 -30.64
C THR A 105 0.55 16.91 -31.55
N TYR A 106 0.82 15.64 -31.24
CA TYR A 106 0.17 14.51 -31.91
C TYR A 106 -0.45 13.58 -30.87
N PRO A 107 -1.70 13.12 -31.05
CA PRO A 107 -2.28 12.07 -30.22
C PRO A 107 -1.47 10.79 -30.41
N LEU A 108 -0.67 10.41 -29.42
CA LEU A 108 0.00 9.13 -29.41
C LEU A 108 -1.06 8.01 -29.44
N PRO A 109 -0.90 6.97 -30.27
CA PRO A 109 -1.66 5.74 -30.12
C PRO A 109 -1.44 5.19 -28.70
N PRO A 110 -2.48 4.71 -27.99
CA PRO A 110 -2.28 3.99 -26.75
C PRO A 110 -1.60 2.66 -27.09
N GLY A 111 -0.28 2.64 -27.02
CA GLY A 111 0.56 1.61 -27.63
C GLY A 111 1.69 1.14 -26.73
N GLY A 112 1.48 1.09 -25.42
CA GLY A 112 2.29 0.26 -24.55
C GLY A 112 1.85 -1.18 -24.74
N HIS A 113 2.71 -2.04 -25.30
CA HIS A 113 2.47 -3.47 -25.23
C HIS A 113 2.87 -3.89 -23.82
N GLU A 114 1.87 -4.14 -22.99
CA GLU A 114 2.14 -4.68 -21.68
C GLU A 114 2.58 -6.13 -21.80
N THR A 115 3.88 -6.37 -21.68
CA THR A 115 4.43 -7.71 -21.72
C THR A 115 4.38 -8.32 -20.32
N GLU A 116 3.49 -9.30 -20.11
CA GLU A 116 3.48 -10.12 -18.90
C GLU A 116 4.54 -11.22 -19.02
N VAL A 117 5.63 -11.10 -18.25
CA VAL A 117 6.70 -12.12 -18.22
C VAL A 117 6.52 -13.01 -17.00
N ARG A 118 6.42 -14.33 -17.20
CA ARG A 118 6.42 -15.32 -16.12
C ARG A 118 7.86 -15.65 -15.72
N GLN A 119 8.30 -15.12 -14.58
CA GLN A 119 9.62 -15.39 -14.02
C GLN A 119 9.54 -16.55 -13.03
N VAL A 120 10.37 -17.57 -13.23
CA VAL A 120 10.47 -18.72 -12.33
C VAL A 120 11.61 -18.46 -11.35
N LYS A 121 11.29 -18.25 -10.06
CA LYS A 121 12.29 -18.00 -9.01
C LYS A 121 12.43 -19.21 -8.08
N PRO A 122 13.64 -19.73 -7.85
CA PRO A 122 13.83 -20.85 -6.94
C PRO A 122 13.52 -20.42 -5.50
N VAL A 123 12.92 -21.31 -4.72
CA VAL A 123 12.68 -21.11 -3.30
C VAL A 123 13.64 -21.99 -2.51
N TYR A 124 14.44 -21.39 -1.63
CA TYR A 124 15.31 -22.11 -0.71
C TYR A 124 14.77 -22.05 0.71
N ARG A 125 14.88 -23.16 1.42
CA ARG A 125 14.45 -23.30 2.81
C ARG A 125 15.62 -23.71 3.67
N TRP A 126 15.94 -22.90 4.66
CA TRP A 126 17.05 -23.11 5.58
C TRP A 126 16.56 -23.23 7.01
N GLU A 127 17.14 -24.15 7.78
CA GLU A 127 16.81 -24.38 9.18
C GLU A 127 17.98 -24.05 10.09
N TYR A 128 17.74 -23.19 11.08
CA TYR A 128 18.70 -22.81 12.11
C TYR A 128 18.23 -23.26 13.49
N HIS A 129 19.17 -23.84 14.23
CA HIS A 129 19.02 -24.19 15.63
C HIS A 129 19.70 -23.11 16.48
N LEU A 130 18.92 -22.21 17.09
CA LEU A 130 19.48 -21.10 17.89
C LEU A 130 19.91 -21.53 19.32
N GLY A 131 20.06 -22.82 19.59
CA GLY A 131 20.46 -23.36 20.90
C GLY A 131 19.30 -23.94 21.72
N ARG A 132 19.65 -24.51 22.88
CA ARG A 132 18.74 -25.29 23.75
C ARG A 132 17.55 -24.45 24.25
N GLY A 133 16.34 -24.99 24.13
CA GLY A 133 15.10 -24.36 24.59
C GLY A 133 14.56 -23.24 23.67
N ARG A 134 15.17 -23.03 22.49
CA ARG A 134 14.66 -22.11 21.48
C ARG A 134 14.00 -22.89 20.34
N PHE A 135 12.97 -22.28 19.77
CA PHE A 135 12.31 -22.81 18.59
C PHE A 135 13.26 -22.90 17.40
N LEU A 136 13.01 -23.88 16.54
CA LEU A 136 13.61 -23.92 15.21
C LEU A 136 13.21 -22.67 14.42
N LYS A 137 14.18 -22.08 13.73
CA LYS A 137 13.93 -20.98 12.80
C LYS A 137 14.09 -21.51 11.38
N THR A 138 13.00 -21.45 10.62
CA THR A 138 13.00 -21.83 9.22
C THR A 138 12.92 -20.58 8.36
N LEU A 139 13.95 -20.33 7.56
CA LEU A 139 14.08 -19.19 6.67
C LEU A 139 13.68 -19.61 5.27
N LEU A 140 12.90 -18.76 4.61
CA LEU A 140 12.49 -18.93 3.21
C LEU A 140 13.11 -17.84 2.37
N PHE A 141 13.91 -18.26 1.40
CA PHE A 141 14.51 -17.39 0.40
C PHE A 141 13.83 -17.58 -0.94
N GLN A 142 13.56 -16.48 -1.63
CA GLN A 142 13.14 -16.49 -3.03
C GLN A 142 14.27 -15.88 -3.86
N GLY A 143 14.88 -16.69 -4.72
CA GLY A 143 16.18 -16.33 -5.30
C GLY A 143 17.21 -16.11 -4.19
N ASP A 144 17.75 -14.90 -4.08
CA ASP A 144 18.75 -14.53 -3.07
C ASP A 144 18.15 -13.83 -1.83
N MET A 145 16.89 -13.42 -1.84
CA MET A 145 16.31 -12.61 -0.76
C MET A 145 15.50 -13.42 0.25
N LEU A 146 15.71 -13.14 1.53
CA LEU A 146 14.92 -13.69 2.63
C LEU A 146 13.53 -13.08 2.63
N VAL A 147 12.51 -13.86 2.26
CA VAL A 147 11.14 -13.36 2.17
C VAL A 147 10.33 -13.65 3.44
N ARG A 148 10.70 -14.67 4.21
CA ARG A 148 9.94 -15.07 5.40
C ARG A 148 10.82 -15.80 6.41
N ILE A 149 10.54 -15.56 7.69
CA ILE A 149 11.11 -16.32 8.80
C ILE A 149 9.96 -16.99 9.53
N ILE A 150 9.97 -18.31 9.61
CA ILE A 150 8.94 -19.12 10.25
C ILE A 150 9.49 -19.66 11.57
N ASN A 151 8.67 -19.57 12.61
CA ASN A 151 8.92 -20.25 13.88
C ASN A 151 8.40 -21.69 13.78
N GLY A 152 9.31 -22.66 13.84
CA GLY A 152 8.96 -24.08 13.91
C GLY A 152 8.42 -24.47 15.30
N PRO A 153 8.07 -25.75 15.51
CA PRO A 153 7.66 -26.27 16.82
C PRO A 153 8.80 -26.16 17.87
N ARG A 154 8.43 -26.10 19.16
CA ARG A 154 9.42 -26.17 20.27
C ARG A 154 10.06 -27.56 20.24
N GLN A 155 11.38 -27.60 20.35
CA GLN A 155 12.18 -28.81 20.57
C GLN A 155 12.52 -28.90 22.05
#